data_AF-M5C0W3-F1
#
_entry.id   AF-M5C0W3-F1
#
_cell.length_a   1.000
_cell.length_b   1.000
_cell.length_c   1.000
_cell.angle_alpha   90.00
_cell.angle_beta   90.00
_cell.angle_gamma   90.00
#
_symmetry.space_group_name_H-M   'P 1'
#
loop_
_entity.id
_entity.type
_entity.pdbx_description
1 polymer ?
#
loop_
_entity_poly.entity_id
_entity_poly.type
_entity_poly.pdbx_seq_one_letter_code
_entity_poly.pdbx_strand_id
1 'polypeptide(L)'
;MDFGSPNQNPLLSKQAIIVLREELEYFVIPPEDGGKSGAGTDQHGIANQVLLDMKRESGVQLLEKKQIFTALQRNVNKENNVAEQHLIDMLCMSGFNRDDAWGYRALEPSRCCISSIALVLLKTGINHPADGSPATVDQQQMATAQKLLLFWRKPARKCWWDGAEAVLPPSKTSPSHVVKLWARRVWTLELSLI
;
A
#
# COMPACT_ATOMS: atom_id res chain seq x y z
N MET A 1 -5.97 37.37 15.46
CA MET A 1 -5.74 36.32 14.45
C MET A 1 -4.38 36.60 13.85
N ASP A 2 -3.32 36.04 14.43
CA ASP A 2 -1.97 36.27 13.92
C ASP A 2 -1.71 35.34 12.73
N PHE A 3 -1.60 35.95 11.56
CA PHE A 3 -1.05 35.31 10.38
C PHE A 3 0.45 35.14 10.60
N GLY A 4 0.87 33.92 10.92
CA GLY A 4 2.25 33.56 11.21
C GLY A 4 3.21 33.93 10.07
N SER A 5 4.43 34.32 10.47
CA SER A 5 5.52 34.81 9.64
C SER A 5 5.76 34.01 8.35
N PRO A 6 6.10 34.67 7.23
CA PRO A 6 6.63 33.98 6.06
C PRO A 6 8.00 33.38 6.42
N ASN A 7 8.35 32.22 5.86
CA ASN A 7 9.70 31.64 5.81
C ASN A 7 10.25 30.80 6.97
N GLN A 8 9.50 29.81 7.47
CA GLN A 8 10.19 28.57 7.88
C GLN A 8 9.58 27.39 7.14
N ASN A 9 10.15 27.09 5.97
CA ASN A 9 9.93 25.80 5.32
C ASN A 9 10.41 24.71 6.29
N PRO A 10 9.51 23.88 6.86
CA PRO A 10 9.89 22.91 7.89
C PRO A 10 10.94 21.91 7.41
N LEU A 11 11.04 21.70 6.10
CA LEU A 11 12.04 20.82 5.47
C LEU A 11 13.48 21.30 5.63
N LEU A 12 13.70 22.57 6.03
CA LEU A 12 15.03 23.13 6.27
C LEU A 12 15.52 22.90 7.71
N SER A 13 14.61 22.64 8.64
CA SER A 13 14.91 22.55 10.08
C SER A 13 14.50 21.22 10.71
N LYS A 14 13.71 20.40 10.00
CA LYS A 14 13.22 19.11 10.47
C LYS A 14 13.51 18.02 9.46
N GLN A 15 13.66 16.80 9.97
CA GLN A 15 13.79 15.65 9.11
C GLN A 15 12.41 15.13 8.75
N ALA A 16 12.15 15.01 7.45
CA ALA A 16 10.89 14.50 6.94
C ALA A 16 11.00 13.02 6.57
N ILE A 17 10.00 12.22 6.95
CA ILE A 17 9.86 10.80 6.67
C ILE A 17 8.52 10.60 5.95
N ILE A 18 8.56 9.96 4.79
CA ILE A 18 7.35 9.51 4.10
C ILE A 18 6.94 8.17 4.68
N VAL A 19 5.67 8.03 5.05
CA VAL A 19 5.08 6.81 5.56
C VAL A 19 3.96 6.36 4.63
N LEU A 20 4.13 5.20 4.02
CA LEU A 20 3.10 4.55 3.22
C LEU A 20 2.48 3.42 4.03
N ARG A 21 1.15 3.31 4.00
CA ARG A 21 0.42 2.22 4.64
C ARG A 21 -0.64 1.62 3.74
N GLU A 22 -0.83 0.33 3.88
CA GLU A 22 -1.89 -0.42 3.21
C GLU A 22 -2.65 -1.28 4.21
N GLU A 23 -3.98 -1.19 4.15
CA GLU A 23 -4.89 -2.15 4.76
C GLU A 23 -5.64 -2.85 3.62
N LEU A 24 -5.42 -4.15 3.48
CA LEU A 24 -6.03 -4.99 2.47
C LEU A 24 -6.97 -6.01 3.13
N GLU A 25 -8.26 -5.72 3.12
CA GLU A 25 -9.29 -6.66 3.54
C GLU A 25 -9.70 -7.52 2.34
N TYR A 26 -9.83 -8.83 2.51
CA TYR A 26 -10.20 -9.73 1.43
C TYR A 26 -11.32 -10.68 1.82
N PHE A 27 -12.14 -11.02 0.84
CA PHE A 27 -13.31 -11.87 0.97
C PHE A 27 -13.17 -13.00 -0.02
N VAL A 28 -13.02 -14.22 0.50
CA VAL A 28 -13.02 -15.44 -0.30
C VAL A 28 -14.42 -15.68 -0.86
N ILE A 29 -14.50 -15.88 -2.17
CA ILE A 29 -15.73 -16.29 -2.85
C ILE A 29 -15.64 -17.80 -3.05
N PRO A 30 -16.46 -18.60 -2.34
CA PRO A 30 -16.51 -20.04 -2.55
C PRO A 30 -16.80 -20.38 -4.03
N PRO A 31 -16.16 -21.42 -4.61
CA PRO A 31 -16.43 -21.84 -5.97
C PRO A 31 -17.90 -22.23 -6.15
N GLU A 32 -18.50 -21.85 -7.29
CA GLU A 32 -19.85 -22.26 -7.66
C GLU A 32 -19.83 -23.68 -8.26
N ASP A 33 -19.51 -24.67 -7.42
CA ASP A 33 -19.26 -26.05 -7.84
C ASP A 33 -20.35 -27.04 -7.40
N GLY A 34 -21.50 -26.53 -6.96
CA GLY A 34 -22.59 -27.35 -6.45
C GLY A 34 -22.28 -28.02 -5.11
N GLY A 35 -21.33 -27.48 -4.33
CA GLY A 35 -20.94 -27.99 -3.02
C GLY A 35 -19.82 -29.03 -3.06
N LYS A 36 -19.20 -29.27 -4.22
CA LYS A 36 -18.11 -30.25 -4.39
C LYS A 36 -16.88 -29.92 -3.56
N SER A 37 -16.53 -28.64 -3.45
CA SER A 37 -15.44 -28.17 -2.58
C SER A 37 -15.75 -28.35 -1.11
N GLY A 38 -17.03 -28.45 -0.75
CA GLY A 38 -17.49 -28.44 0.64
C GLY A 38 -17.25 -27.10 1.34
N ALA A 39 -16.82 -26.04 0.65
CA ALA A 39 -16.64 -24.71 1.24
C ALA A 39 -17.98 -23.98 1.31
N GLY A 40 -18.37 -23.52 2.51
CA GLY A 40 -19.64 -22.83 2.68
C GLY A 40 -19.85 -22.28 4.08
N THR A 41 -21.02 -21.69 4.27
CA THR A 41 -21.51 -21.20 5.55
C THR A 41 -22.78 -21.95 5.96
N ASP A 42 -23.01 -22.05 7.26
CA ASP A 42 -24.30 -22.51 7.78
C ASP A 42 -25.41 -21.45 7.61
N GLN A 43 -26.61 -21.76 8.10
CA GLN A 43 -27.77 -20.86 8.09
C GLN A 43 -27.58 -19.55 8.88
N HIS A 44 -26.56 -19.47 9.74
CA HIS A 44 -26.20 -18.29 10.53
C HIS A 44 -25.03 -17.52 9.91
N GLY A 45 -24.53 -17.95 8.75
CA GLY A 45 -23.39 -17.32 8.07
C GLY A 45 -22.03 -17.73 8.64
N ILE A 46 -21.96 -18.75 9.52
CA ILE A 46 -20.71 -19.23 10.09
C ILE A 46 -20.00 -20.13 9.09
N ALA A 47 -18.75 -19.77 8.77
CA ALA A 47 -17.92 -20.53 7.84
C ALA A 47 -17.53 -21.88 8.43
N ASN A 48 -17.62 -22.93 7.62
CA ASN A 48 -17.07 -24.23 7.99
C ASN A 48 -15.55 -24.27 7.87
N GLN A 49 -14.93 -25.35 8.35
CA GLN A 49 -13.47 -25.48 8.38
C GLN A 49 -12.83 -25.33 7.00
N VAL A 50 -13.46 -25.88 5.95
CA VAL A 50 -12.94 -25.79 4.58
C VAL A 50 -12.86 -24.33 4.10
N LEU A 51 -13.89 -23.54 4.35
CA LEU A 51 -13.90 -22.13 4.01
C LEU A 51 -12.92 -21.31 4.87
N LEU A 52 -12.72 -21.68 6.14
CA LEU A 52 -11.72 -21.06 7.01
C LEU A 52 -10.29 -21.33 6.52
N ASP A 53 -10.00 -22.56 6.11
CA ASP A 53 -8.71 -22.93 5.54
C ASP A 53 -8.48 -22.19 4.22
N MET A 54 -9.50 -22.12 3.35
CA MET A 54 -9.46 -21.35 2.10
C MET A 54 -9.15 -19.87 2.35
N LYS A 55 -9.74 -19.26 3.38
CA LYS A 55 -9.47 -17.88 3.80
C LYS A 55 -8.03 -17.70 4.28
N ARG A 56 -7.52 -18.63 5.07
CA ARG A 56 -6.14 -18.58 5.59
C ARG A 56 -5.12 -18.68 4.46
N GLU A 57 -5.27 -19.69 3.59
CA GLU A 57 -4.36 -19.93 2.47
C GLU A 57 -4.42 -18.78 1.45
N SER A 58 -5.60 -18.20 1.20
CA SER A 58 -5.73 -17.00 0.37
C SER A 58 -4.95 -15.82 0.94
N GLY A 59 -4.97 -15.66 2.26
CA GLY A 59 -4.17 -14.64 2.96
C GLY A 59 -2.67 -14.84 2.75
N VAL A 60 -2.20 -16.08 2.91
CA VAL A 60 -0.79 -16.46 2.66
C VAL A 60 -0.38 -16.12 1.22
N GLN A 61 -1.21 -16.45 0.23
CA GLN A 61 -0.95 -16.11 -1.18
C GLN A 61 -0.91 -14.59 -1.43
N LEU A 62 -1.79 -13.82 -0.77
CA LEU A 62 -1.81 -12.36 -0.89
C LEU A 62 -0.60 -11.68 -0.21
N LEU A 63 0.08 -12.34 0.73
CA LEU A 63 1.32 -11.82 1.33
C LEU A 63 2.45 -11.73 0.32
N GLU A 64 2.48 -12.60 -0.69
CA GLU A 64 3.51 -12.59 -1.73
C GLU A 64 3.43 -11.38 -2.67
N LYS A 65 2.30 -10.66 -2.68
CA LYS A 65 2.14 -9.38 -3.38
C LYS A 65 2.82 -8.25 -2.57
N LYS A 66 4.15 -8.26 -2.56
CA LYS A 66 4.99 -7.41 -1.70
C LYS A 66 5.25 -6.00 -2.23
N GLN A 67 5.00 -5.76 -3.51
CA GLN A 67 5.34 -4.53 -4.21
C GLN A 67 4.39 -3.36 -3.86
N ILE A 68 4.94 -2.20 -3.49
CA ILE A 68 4.16 -1.05 -2.99
C ILE A 68 3.22 -0.49 -4.07
N PHE A 69 3.72 -0.35 -5.30
CA PHE A 69 3.02 0.39 -6.36
C PHE A 69 2.18 -0.47 -7.30
N THR A 70 2.26 -1.80 -7.24
CA THR A 70 1.55 -2.69 -8.18
C THR A 70 0.04 -2.43 -8.22
N ALA A 71 -0.60 -2.20 -7.06
CA ALA A 71 -2.04 -1.95 -7.01
C ALA A 71 -2.41 -0.61 -7.66
N LEU A 72 -1.63 0.45 -7.41
CA LEU A 72 -1.85 1.77 -8.01
C LEU A 72 -1.57 1.74 -9.52
N GLN A 73 -0.49 1.07 -9.96
CA GLN A 73 -0.16 0.92 -11.39
C GLN A 73 -1.26 0.19 -12.17
N ARG A 74 -1.90 -0.83 -11.56
CA ARG A 74 -3.07 -1.49 -12.18
C ARG A 74 -4.21 -0.51 -12.44
N ASN A 75 -4.50 0.38 -11.49
CA ASN A 75 -5.53 1.41 -11.65
C ASN A 75 -5.15 2.43 -12.72
N VAL A 76 -3.88 2.88 -12.75
CA VAL A 76 -3.34 3.74 -13.82
C VAL A 76 -3.59 3.14 -15.19
N ASN A 77 -3.23 1.86 -15.39
CA ASN A 77 -3.36 1.19 -16.68
C ASN A 77 -4.81 0.92 -17.08
N LYS A 78 -5.67 0.60 -16.10
CA LYS A 78 -7.07 0.26 -16.35
C LYS A 78 -7.96 1.49 -16.62
N GLU A 79 -7.71 2.58 -15.91
CA GLU A 79 -8.59 3.76 -15.87
C GLU A 79 -7.93 5.03 -16.44
N ASN A 80 -6.70 4.92 -16.96
CA ASN A 80 -5.87 6.06 -17.38
C ASN A 80 -5.74 7.14 -16.28
N ASN A 81 -5.51 6.69 -15.04
CA ASN A 81 -5.52 7.56 -13.87
C ASN A 81 -4.21 8.36 -13.75
N VAL A 82 -4.16 9.50 -14.43
CA VAL A 82 -2.99 10.40 -14.44
C VAL A 82 -2.60 10.90 -13.04
N ALA A 83 -3.57 11.05 -12.13
CA ALA A 83 -3.29 11.49 -10.77
C ALA A 83 -2.50 10.45 -9.97
N GLU A 84 -2.82 9.16 -10.12
CA GLU A 84 -2.06 8.07 -9.50
C GLU A 84 -0.66 7.92 -10.11
N GLN A 85 -0.52 8.12 -11.43
CA GLN A 85 0.78 8.12 -12.08
C GLN A 85 1.67 9.23 -11.50
N HIS A 86 1.15 10.46 -11.41
CA HIS A 86 1.88 11.58 -10.79
C HIS A 86 2.19 11.35 -9.30
N LEU A 87 1.31 10.69 -8.55
CA LEU A 87 1.58 10.32 -7.16
C LEU A 87 2.77 9.36 -7.06
N ILE A 88 2.79 8.31 -7.89
CA ILE A 88 3.91 7.35 -7.94
C ILE A 88 5.21 8.09 -8.29
N ASP A 89 5.18 8.97 -9.28
CA ASP A 89 6.36 9.72 -9.70
C ASP A 89 6.88 10.68 -8.62
N MET A 90 5.98 11.37 -7.91
CA MET A 90 6.36 12.18 -6.75
C MET A 90 7.02 11.34 -5.66
N LEU A 91 6.47 10.16 -5.34
CA LEU A 91 7.03 9.28 -4.31
C LEU A 91 8.40 8.73 -4.71
N CYS A 92 8.58 8.39 -5.99
CA CYS A 92 9.85 7.92 -6.51
C CYS A 92 10.93 9.01 -6.46
N MET A 93 10.59 10.22 -6.92
CA MET A 93 11.51 11.36 -6.84
C MET A 93 11.87 11.74 -5.40
N SER A 94 11.01 11.37 -4.45
CA SER A 94 11.14 11.72 -3.03
C SER A 94 11.80 10.65 -2.17
N GLY A 95 12.13 9.47 -2.70
CA GLY A 95 12.91 8.47 -1.98
C GLY A 95 12.60 7.00 -2.28
N PHE A 96 11.42 6.68 -2.82
CA PHE A 96 11.06 5.31 -3.19
C PHE A 96 11.60 4.94 -4.59
N ASN A 97 11.59 3.65 -4.91
CA ASN A 97 11.74 3.12 -6.27
C ASN A 97 10.47 2.39 -6.70
N ARG A 98 10.24 2.27 -8.01
CA ARG A 98 9.03 1.65 -8.56
C ARG A 98 8.87 0.16 -8.18
N ASP A 99 9.97 -0.50 -7.86
CA ASP A 99 10.11 -1.90 -7.47
C ASP A 99 10.29 -2.11 -5.96
N ASP A 100 10.14 -1.05 -5.16
CA ASP A 100 10.21 -1.17 -3.71
C ASP A 100 9.07 -2.05 -3.17
N ALA A 101 9.45 -2.90 -2.21
CA ALA A 101 8.53 -3.73 -1.45
C ALA A 101 8.13 -3.08 -0.12
N TRP A 102 6.98 -3.48 0.41
CA TRP A 102 6.57 -3.13 1.76
C TRP A 102 7.62 -3.57 2.79
N GLY A 103 8.09 -2.64 3.62
CA GLY A 103 9.08 -2.93 4.67
C GLY A 103 8.50 -3.78 5.82
N TYR A 104 7.20 -3.68 6.04
CA TYR A 104 6.41 -4.56 6.88
C TYR A 104 5.16 -4.98 6.13
N ARG A 105 4.81 -6.28 6.17
CA ARG A 105 3.58 -6.82 5.60
C ARG A 105 3.19 -8.09 6.34
N ALA A 106 2.02 -8.11 6.98
CA ALA A 106 1.58 -9.24 7.78
C ALA A 106 0.07 -9.48 7.68
N LEU A 107 -0.32 -10.74 7.82
CA LEU A 107 -1.71 -11.16 7.91
C LEU A 107 -2.19 -10.99 9.36
N GLU A 108 -3.38 -10.42 9.53
CA GLU A 108 -4.03 -10.31 10.83
C GLU A 108 -4.53 -11.70 11.30
N PRO A 109 -4.15 -12.19 12.49
CA PRO A 109 -4.43 -13.57 12.90
C PRO A 109 -5.91 -13.96 12.93
N SER A 110 -6.79 -13.01 13.22
CA SER A 110 -8.23 -13.23 13.41
C SER A 110 -9.11 -12.64 12.31
N ARG A 111 -8.52 -12.07 11.25
CA ARG A 111 -9.25 -11.37 10.19
C ARG A 111 -8.65 -11.69 8.83
N CYS A 112 -9.49 -11.67 7.79
CA CYS A 112 -9.02 -11.70 6.40
C CYS A 112 -8.51 -10.30 6.01
N CYS A 113 -7.43 -9.86 6.67
CA CYS A 113 -6.86 -8.53 6.50
C CYS A 113 -5.33 -8.62 6.50
N ILE A 114 -4.70 -7.86 5.63
CA ILE A 114 -3.24 -7.69 5.58
C ILE A 114 -2.92 -6.22 5.87
N SER A 115 -2.02 -6.00 6.82
CA SER A 115 -1.47 -4.68 7.14
C SER A 115 -0.07 -4.56 6.56
N SER A 116 0.23 -3.44 5.90
CA SER A 116 1.57 -3.15 5.37
C SER A 116 2.02 -1.73 5.64
N ILE A 117 3.33 -1.56 5.82
CA ILE A 117 3.97 -0.26 6.07
C ILE A 117 5.29 -0.19 5.31
N ALA A 118 5.59 0.97 4.70
CA ALA A 118 6.90 1.29 4.16
C ALA A 118 7.29 2.73 4.55
N LEU A 119 8.57 2.95 4.80
CA LEU A 119 9.10 4.24 5.20
C LEU A 119 10.35 4.58 4.39
N VAL A 120 10.46 5.84 3.99
CA VAL A 120 11.70 6.39 3.44
C VAL A 120 11.96 7.78 4.00
N LEU A 121 13.24 8.13 4.08
CA LEU A 121 13.63 9.51 4.33
C LEU A 121 13.26 10.35 3.10
N LEU A 122 12.56 11.47 3.31
CA LEU A 122 12.23 12.39 2.22
C LEU A 122 13.51 13.01 1.66
N LYS A 123 13.77 12.78 0.37
CA LYS A 123 14.81 13.50 -0.37
C LYS A 123 14.28 14.89 -0.73
N THR A 124 14.78 15.92 -0.04
CA THR A 124 14.35 17.32 -0.22
C THR A 124 15.00 18.01 -1.42
N GLY A 125 16.00 17.40 -2.05
CA GLY A 125 16.80 18.03 -3.11
C GLY A 125 17.91 18.94 -2.62
N ILE A 126 18.12 19.04 -1.30
CA ILE A 126 19.27 19.75 -0.72
C ILE A 126 20.44 18.78 -0.65
N ASN A 127 21.48 19.04 -1.43
CA ASN A 127 22.70 18.26 -1.42
C ASN A 127 23.77 19.04 -0.65
N HIS A 128 24.39 18.40 0.34
CA HIS A 128 25.54 18.90 1.08
C HIS A 128 26.78 18.13 0.63
N PRO A 129 27.60 18.70 -0.27
CA PRO A 129 28.83 18.05 -0.72
C PRO A 129 29.78 17.80 0.45
N ALA A 130 30.43 16.64 0.45
CA ALA A 130 31.38 16.26 1.50
C ALA A 130 32.70 17.04 1.45
N ASP A 131 32.97 17.72 0.33
CA ASP A 131 34.19 18.52 0.10
C ASP A 131 34.13 19.93 0.69
N GLY A 132 33.05 20.27 1.41
CA GLY A 132 32.86 21.58 2.03
C GLY A 132 32.39 22.67 1.06
N SER A 133 32.09 22.32 -0.19
CA SER A 133 31.46 23.27 -1.12
C SER A 133 30.03 23.65 -0.67
N PRO A 134 29.51 24.81 -1.10
CA PRO A 134 28.18 25.26 -0.71
C PRO A 134 27.09 24.24 -1.07
N ALA A 135 26.06 24.14 -0.22
CA ALA A 135 24.92 23.28 -0.50
C ALA A 135 24.27 23.68 -1.83
N THR A 136 23.89 22.68 -2.63
CA THR A 136 23.16 22.87 -3.88
C THR A 136 21.72 22.40 -3.71
N VAL A 137 20.79 23.03 -4.42
CA VAL A 137 19.36 22.73 -4.34
C VAL A 137 18.83 22.33 -5.70
N ASP A 138 18.37 21.09 -5.82
CA ASP A 138 17.51 20.66 -6.92
C ASP A 138 16.12 21.28 -6.72
N GLN A 139 15.80 22.26 -7.57
CA GLN A 139 14.54 23.00 -7.49
C GLN A 139 13.32 22.12 -7.79
N GLN A 140 13.44 21.13 -8.69
CA GLN A 140 12.33 20.25 -9.05
C GLN A 140 12.00 19.29 -7.89
N GLN A 141 13.04 18.73 -7.28
CA GLN A 141 12.90 17.86 -6.12
C GLN A 141 12.39 18.64 -4.90
N MET A 142 12.92 19.84 -4.66
CA MET A 142 12.44 20.74 -3.59
C MET A 142 10.96 21.09 -3.77
N ALA A 143 10.52 21.44 -4.98
CA ALA A 143 9.12 21.75 -5.26
C ALA A 143 8.21 20.53 -4.98
N THR A 144 8.69 19.32 -5.24
CA THR A 144 7.94 18.10 -4.95
C THR A 144 7.90 17.78 -3.45
N ALA A 145 9.02 17.95 -2.76
CA ALA A 145 9.07 17.82 -1.31
C ALA A 145 8.10 18.81 -0.63
N GLN A 146 8.01 20.05 -1.15
CA GLN A 146 7.03 21.04 -0.70
C GLN A 146 5.58 20.61 -0.96
N LYS A 147 5.28 19.96 -2.10
CA LYS A 147 3.93 19.39 -2.33
C LYS A 147 3.62 18.28 -1.33
N LEU A 148 4.59 17.46 -0.95
CA LEU A 148 4.38 16.39 0.04
C LEU A 148 4.09 16.93 1.45
N LEU A 149 4.48 18.17 1.78
CA LEU A 149 4.08 18.82 3.04
C LEU A 149 2.56 18.96 3.18
N LEU A 150 1.79 18.94 2.08
CA LEU A 150 0.33 18.93 2.12
C LEU A 150 -0.21 17.71 2.88
N PHE A 151 0.58 16.63 2.97
CA PHE A 151 0.23 15.40 3.69
C PHE A 151 0.75 15.37 5.12
N TRP A 152 1.45 16.41 5.59
CA TRP A 152 1.83 16.55 6.99
C TRP A 152 0.59 16.90 7.82
N ARG A 153 0.28 16.07 8.82
CA ARG A 153 -0.94 16.15 9.66
C ARG A 153 -2.27 16.03 8.90
N LYS A 154 -2.23 15.85 7.58
CA LYS A 154 -3.39 15.67 6.68
C LYS A 154 -3.13 14.50 5.73
N PRO A 155 -3.13 13.26 6.25
CA PRO A 155 -2.80 12.09 5.45
C PRO A 155 -3.77 11.91 4.28
N ALA A 156 -3.23 11.59 3.11
CA ALA A 156 -4.02 11.26 1.93
C ALA A 156 -4.41 9.78 1.97
N ARG A 157 -5.69 9.49 1.71
CA ARG A 157 -6.23 8.13 1.71
C ARG A 157 -7.01 7.89 0.45
N LYS A 158 -6.78 6.74 -0.19
CA LYS A 158 -7.62 6.22 -1.26
C LYS A 158 -8.18 4.86 -0.82
N CYS A 159 -9.48 4.66 -0.98
CA CYS A 159 -10.17 3.41 -0.70
C CYS A 159 -10.85 2.92 -1.97
N TRP A 160 -10.69 1.66 -2.33
CA TRP A 160 -11.34 1.06 -3.49
C TRP A 160 -11.50 -0.45 -3.31
N TRP A 161 -12.24 -1.05 -4.25
CA TRP A 161 -12.45 -2.49 -4.31
C TRP A 161 -11.86 -3.05 -5.60
N ASP A 162 -11.18 -4.19 -5.51
CA ASP A 162 -10.64 -4.89 -6.67
C ASP A 162 -10.87 -6.40 -6.59
N GLY A 163 -11.07 -7.00 -7.77
CA GLY A 163 -11.04 -8.45 -7.92
C GLY A 163 -9.61 -8.95 -7.84
N ALA A 164 -9.41 -10.00 -7.04
CA ALA A 164 -8.15 -10.68 -6.91
C ALA A 164 -8.35 -12.19 -7.01
N GLU A 165 -7.26 -12.89 -7.28
CA GLU A 165 -7.22 -14.34 -7.30
C GLU A 165 -6.09 -14.82 -6.38
N ALA A 166 -6.31 -15.95 -5.73
CA ALA A 166 -5.31 -16.70 -4.99
C ALA A 166 -5.22 -18.12 -5.57
N VAL A 167 -3.99 -18.55 -5.86
CA VAL A 167 -3.71 -19.92 -6.28
C VAL A 167 -3.46 -20.74 -5.03
N LEU A 168 -4.43 -21.56 -4.63
CA LEU A 168 -4.28 -22.37 -3.44
C LEU A 168 -3.41 -23.60 -3.76
N PRO A 169 -2.44 -23.94 -2.89
CA PRO A 169 -1.61 -25.12 -3.09
C PRO A 169 -2.45 -26.40 -2.99
N PRO A 170 -1.96 -27.52 -3.54
CA PRO A 170 -2.65 -28.79 -3.39
C PRO A 170 -2.66 -29.21 -1.91
N SER A 171 -3.78 -29.75 -1.45
CA SER A 171 -3.90 -30.41 -0.15
C SER A 171 -3.99 -31.93 -0.32
N LYS A 172 -4.03 -32.67 0.78
CA LYS A 172 -4.25 -34.13 0.75
C LYS A 172 -5.57 -34.53 0.07
N THR A 173 -6.54 -33.61 0.03
CA THR A 173 -7.91 -33.89 -0.42
C THR A 173 -8.31 -33.14 -1.68
N SER A 174 -7.55 -32.13 -2.09
CA SER A 174 -7.91 -31.26 -3.22
C SER A 174 -6.67 -30.85 -4.04
N PRO A 175 -6.75 -30.85 -5.39
CA PRO A 175 -5.67 -30.32 -6.22
C PRO A 175 -5.51 -28.80 -6.05
N SER A 176 -4.40 -28.26 -6.54
CA SER A 176 -4.23 -26.81 -6.64
C SER A 176 -5.33 -26.20 -7.51
N HIS A 177 -5.90 -25.09 -7.07
CA HIS A 177 -6.99 -24.42 -7.77
C HIS A 177 -6.98 -22.92 -7.48
N VAL A 178 -7.62 -22.16 -8.37
CA VAL A 178 -7.75 -20.71 -8.26
C VAL A 178 -9.03 -20.39 -7.49
N VAL A 179 -8.90 -19.54 -6.48
CA VAL A 179 -10.02 -19.00 -5.71
C VAL A 179 -10.16 -17.51 -6.01
N LYS A 180 -11.39 -17.11 -6.33
CA LYS A 180 -11.73 -15.70 -6.56
C LYS A 180 -11.88 -15.00 -5.22
N LEU A 181 -11.34 -13.79 -5.16
CA LEU A 181 -11.38 -12.92 -4.00
C LEU A 181 -11.99 -11.58 -4.41
N TRP A 182 -12.75 -11.00 -3.50
CA TRP A 182 -13.08 -9.58 -3.55
C TRP A 182 -12.27 -8.87 -2.48
N ALA A 183 -11.52 -7.85 -2.83
CA ALA A 183 -10.63 -7.19 -1.90
C ALA A 183 -10.96 -5.70 -1.78
N ARG A 184 -11.00 -5.19 -0.55
CA ARG A 184 -11.07 -3.76 -0.25
C ARG A 184 -9.67 -3.32 0.15
N ARG A 185 -9.15 -2.30 -0.54
CA ARG A 185 -7.84 -1.74 -0.26
C ARG A 185 -7.98 -0.30 0.21
N VAL A 186 -7.37 0.00 1.35
CA VAL A 186 -7.13 1.36 1.82
C VAL A 186 -5.64 1.62 1.74
N TRP A 187 -5.25 2.59 0.92
CA TRP A 187 -3.87 3.00 0.75
C TRP A 187 -3.70 4.42 1.27
N THR A 188 -2.71 4.62 2.14
CA THR A 188 -2.49 5.87 2.88
C THR A 188 -1.08 6.38 2.67
N LEU A 189 -0.97 7.67 2.33
CA LEU A 189 0.27 8.44 2.32
C LEU A 189 0.25 9.45 3.46
N GLU A 190 1.30 9.41 4.28
CA GLU A 190 1.52 10.39 5.32
C GLU A 190 2.94 10.95 5.26
N LEU A 191 3.10 12.19 5.73
CA LEU A 191 4.39 12.78 5.99
C LEU A 191 4.55 13.02 7.49
N SER A 192 5.63 12.51 8.07
CA SER A 192 6.02 12.79 9.44
C SER A 192 7.23 13.73 9.44
N LEU A 193 7.22 14.73 10.33
CA LEU A 193 8.36 15.60 10.58
C LEU A 193 8.84 15.34 12.01
N ILE A 194 10.09 14.92 12.14
CA ILE A 194 10.78 14.74 13.42
C ILE A 194 11.71 15.91 13.69
#